data_AF-A0A239EDU8-F1
#
_entry.id   AF-A0A239EDU8-F1
#
_cell.length_a   1.000
_cell.length_b   1.000
_cell.length_c   1.000
_cell.angle_alpha   90.00
_cell.angle_beta   90.00
_cell.angle_gamma   90.00
#
_symmetry.space_group_name_H-M   'P 1'
#
loop_
_entity.id
_entity.type
_entity.pdbx_description
1 polymer ?
#
loop_
_entity_poly.entity_id
_entity_poly.type
_entity_poly.pdbx_seq_one_letter_code
_entity_poly.pdbx_strand_id
1 'polypeptide(L)'
;MKIKRIRPLLIAIGIPITFTTLLFFLYSISEGIIPFPYSKYWYGIIGSVCAFAAIFIIMRLDKKPLRGFNLKFNKSVMPNFIKGLAVGVVIAVVMIGSQIWFSNLTMTFNQQNVSSFMIMVLCILPLAFMEELTFKSYAFFKLEKEYGIWNAQIVTSILFALYHVVGGWSITSAFLGPGVWALAFGLMAIISGGISMPTGFHSGLNLILAAVGDKEWIPALWTVDFANPPTEEMIQSNSNFGLALQLISLLVLILSTWIYSKRIRHRIK
;
A
#
# COMPACT_ATOMS: atom_id res chain seq x y z
N MET A 1 36.15 0.87 2.21
CA MET A 1 35.18 0.87 1.08
C MET A 1 33.85 0.15 1.37
N LYS A 2 33.76 -0.79 2.33
CA LYS A 2 32.53 -1.60 2.59
C LYS A 2 31.38 -0.85 3.32
N ILE A 3 31.69 0.06 4.26
CA ILE A 3 30.67 0.74 5.10
C ILE A 3 29.77 1.69 4.29
N LYS A 4 30.29 2.33 3.23
CA LYS A 4 29.49 3.26 2.39
C LYS A 4 28.35 2.55 1.65
N ARG A 5 28.52 1.27 1.32
CA ARG A 5 27.46 0.49 0.67
C ARG A 5 26.37 0.06 1.65
N ILE A 6 26.68 -0.36 2.88
CA ILE A 6 25.65 -0.89 3.81
C ILE A 6 24.64 0.17 4.28
N ARG A 7 25.05 1.45 4.31
CA ARG A 7 24.26 2.53 4.94
C ARG A 7 22.86 2.79 4.34
N PRO A 8 22.63 2.83 3.01
CA PRO A 8 21.29 2.94 2.44
C PRO A 8 20.36 1.80 2.87
N LEU A 9 20.88 0.59 3.02
CA LEU A 9 20.11 -0.56 3.50
C LEU A 9 19.69 -0.38 4.97
N LEU A 10 20.62 0.05 5.82
CA LEU A 10 20.31 0.36 7.23
C LEU A 10 19.25 1.45 7.36
N ILE A 11 19.27 2.45 6.49
CA ILE A 11 18.26 3.52 6.48
C ILE A 11 16.90 3.00 6.02
N ALA A 12 16.88 2.18 4.96
CA ALA A 12 15.65 1.62 4.45
C ALA A 12 14.98 0.65 5.42
N ILE A 13 15.76 -0.03 6.27
CA ILE A 13 15.26 -0.87 7.36
C ILE A 13 14.89 -0.01 8.58
N GLY A 14 15.73 0.96 8.93
CA GLY A 14 15.56 1.79 10.12
C GLY A 14 14.32 2.68 10.10
N ILE A 15 13.91 3.18 8.93
CA ILE A 15 12.70 4.02 8.82
C ILE A 15 11.44 3.20 9.16
N PRO A 16 11.12 2.07 8.49
CA PRO A 16 9.97 1.24 8.85
C PRO A 16 9.99 0.80 10.32
N ILE A 17 11.13 0.34 10.85
CA ILE A 17 11.22 -0.06 12.26
C ILE A 17 10.85 1.11 13.17
N THR A 18 11.46 2.28 12.97
CA THR A 18 11.19 3.47 13.78
C THR A 18 9.73 3.91 13.66
N PHE A 19 9.18 3.91 12.43
CA PHE A 19 7.78 4.23 12.16
C PHE A 19 6.85 3.28 12.92
N THR A 20 7.06 1.97 12.79
CA THR A 20 6.24 0.95 13.44
C THR A 20 6.33 1.09 14.95
N THR A 21 7.52 1.23 15.54
CA THR A 21 7.67 1.43 16.98
C THR A 21 6.93 2.68 17.48
N LEU A 22 7.09 3.83 16.80
CA LEU A 22 6.40 5.07 17.16
C LEU A 22 4.88 4.93 17.03
N LEU A 23 4.40 4.32 15.94
CA LEU A 23 2.98 4.11 15.69
C LEU A 23 2.35 3.22 16.76
N PHE A 24 2.95 2.08 17.08
CA PHE A 24 2.44 1.20 18.14
C PHE A 24 2.41 1.89 19.49
N PHE A 25 3.50 2.57 19.88
CA PHE A 25 3.58 3.28 21.15
C PHE A 25 2.54 4.39 21.28
N LEU A 26 2.43 5.26 20.27
CA LEU A 26 1.48 6.36 20.33
C LEU A 26 0.04 5.88 20.19
N TYR A 27 -0.22 4.87 19.37
CA TYR A 27 -1.54 4.30 19.25
C TYR A 27 -1.99 3.64 20.55
N SER A 28 -1.13 2.86 21.23
CA SER A 28 -1.46 2.21 22.51
C SER A 28 -1.78 3.22 23.63
N ILE A 29 -1.17 4.40 23.61
CA ILE A 29 -1.50 5.47 24.58
C ILE A 29 -2.86 6.10 24.27
N SER A 30 -3.24 6.15 23.00
CA SER A 30 -4.51 6.71 22.57
C SER A 30 -5.67 5.71 22.50
N GLU A 31 -5.37 4.42 22.72
CA GLU A 31 -6.36 3.36 22.69
C GLU A 31 -7.39 3.57 23.82
N GLY A 32 -8.68 3.45 23.49
CA GLY A 32 -9.78 3.72 24.42
C GLY A 32 -10.16 5.19 24.57
N ILE A 33 -9.37 6.14 24.06
CA ILE A 33 -9.72 7.58 24.08
C ILE A 33 -10.63 7.93 22.90
N ILE A 34 -10.32 7.41 21.71
CA ILE A 34 -11.06 7.71 20.48
C ILE A 34 -12.05 6.58 20.19
N PRO A 35 -13.36 6.86 20.16
CA PRO A 35 -14.37 5.82 19.93
C PRO A 35 -14.28 5.24 18.52
N PHE A 36 -14.64 3.97 18.38
CA PHE A 36 -14.87 3.36 17.07
C PHE A 36 -16.07 4.05 16.39
N PRO A 37 -16.02 4.35 15.08
CA PRO A 37 -14.96 3.99 14.12
C PRO A 37 -13.90 5.08 13.87
N TYR A 38 -13.98 6.22 14.58
CA TYR A 38 -13.07 7.35 14.44
C TYR A 38 -11.60 7.02 14.77
N SER A 39 -11.37 5.94 15.52
CA SER A 39 -10.03 5.41 15.81
C SER A 39 -9.21 5.11 14.55
N LYS A 40 -9.84 4.82 13.40
CA LYS A 40 -9.12 4.59 12.12
C LYS A 40 -8.64 5.87 11.46
N TYR A 41 -9.38 6.97 11.55
CA TYR A 41 -8.87 8.28 11.15
C TYR A 41 -7.67 8.66 12.01
N TRP A 42 -7.83 8.46 13.32
CA TRP A 42 -6.77 8.74 14.27
C TRP A 42 -5.52 7.91 13.97
N TYR A 43 -5.66 6.61 13.71
CA TYR A 43 -4.55 5.73 13.31
C TYR A 43 -3.83 6.23 12.05
N GLY A 44 -4.56 6.62 11.01
CA GLY A 44 -3.95 7.17 9.79
C GLY A 44 -3.25 8.52 10.01
N ILE A 45 -3.85 9.42 10.80
CA ILE A 45 -3.27 10.75 11.10
C ILE A 45 -2.02 10.59 11.96
N ILE A 46 -2.10 9.84 13.05
CA ILE A 46 -0.96 9.62 13.95
C ILE A 46 0.14 8.84 13.24
N GLY A 47 -0.20 7.87 12.40
CA GLY A 47 0.75 7.18 11.56
C GLY A 47 1.43 8.11 10.56
N SER A 48 0.72 9.07 9.98
CA SER A 48 1.34 10.08 9.13
C SER A 48 2.37 10.92 9.89
N VAL A 49 2.04 11.32 11.13
CA VAL A 49 2.98 12.01 12.03
C VAL A 49 4.18 11.13 12.37
N CYS A 50 3.97 9.86 12.73
CA CYS A 50 5.03 8.88 13.00
C CYS A 50 5.93 8.67 11.79
N ALA A 51 5.37 8.62 10.57
CA ALA A 51 6.13 8.45 9.34
C ALA A 51 7.05 9.65 9.10
N PHE A 52 6.53 10.88 9.24
CA PHE A 52 7.37 12.09 9.19
C PHE A 52 8.45 12.10 10.26
N ALA A 53 8.10 11.75 11.51
CA ALA A 53 9.04 11.70 12.63
C ALA A 53 10.15 10.67 12.40
N ALA A 54 9.80 9.46 11.97
CA ALA A 54 10.76 8.38 11.67
C ALA A 54 11.73 8.80 10.57
N ILE A 55 11.24 9.37 9.47
CA ILE A 55 12.12 9.84 8.40
C ILE A 55 13.00 11.00 8.89
N PHE A 56 12.44 11.94 9.66
CA PHE A 56 13.19 13.06 10.22
C PHE A 56 14.34 12.59 11.13
N ILE A 57 14.06 11.67 12.06
CA ILE A 57 15.06 11.08 12.97
C ILE A 57 16.19 10.42 12.15
N ILE A 58 15.83 9.54 11.21
CA ILE A 58 16.83 8.82 10.42
C ILE A 58 17.63 9.77 9.51
N MET A 59 17.02 10.82 8.96
CA MET A 59 17.73 11.82 8.15
C MET A 59 18.72 12.65 8.98
N ARG A 60 18.36 12.99 10.22
CA ARG A 60 19.26 13.68 11.16
C ARG A 60 20.47 12.80 11.49
N LEU A 61 20.25 11.52 11.76
CA LEU A 61 21.32 10.54 11.95
C LEU A 61 22.17 10.38 10.67
N ASP A 62 21.54 10.51 9.51
CA ASP A 62 22.20 10.44 8.21
C ASP A 62 22.94 11.75 7.82
N LYS A 63 22.89 12.81 8.65
CA LYS A 63 23.50 14.13 8.40
C LYS A 63 23.13 14.71 7.03
N LYS A 64 21.93 14.40 6.51
CA LYS A 64 21.43 14.90 5.23
C LYS A 64 20.46 16.07 5.43
N PRO A 65 20.46 17.08 4.54
CA PRO A 65 19.52 18.18 4.63
C PRO A 65 18.09 17.69 4.33
N LEU A 66 17.10 18.30 4.97
CA LEU A 66 15.67 18.00 4.79
C LEU A 66 15.19 18.14 3.34
N ARG A 67 15.91 18.87 2.49
CA ARG A 67 15.65 18.96 1.05
C ARG A 67 15.80 17.63 0.30
N GLY A 68 16.37 16.60 0.94
CA GLY A 68 16.44 15.22 0.39
C GLY A 68 15.12 14.44 0.49
N PHE A 69 14.10 15.01 1.13
CA PHE A 69 12.74 14.49 1.11
C PHE A 69 12.24 14.63 -0.33
N ASN A 70 12.16 13.55 -1.10
CA ASN A 70 11.59 13.56 -2.46
C ASN A 70 10.07 13.89 -2.48
N LEU A 71 9.54 14.58 -1.47
CA LEU A 71 8.25 15.26 -1.52
C LEU A 71 8.42 16.61 -2.18
N LYS A 72 8.33 16.62 -3.50
CA LYS A 72 8.23 17.86 -4.27
C LYS A 72 6.77 18.26 -4.32
N PHE A 73 6.39 19.26 -3.53
CA PHE A 73 5.12 19.95 -3.72
C PHE A 73 5.19 20.76 -5.02
N ASN A 74 4.64 20.19 -6.08
CA ASN A 74 4.61 20.80 -7.41
C ASN A 74 3.22 20.63 -8.02
N LYS A 75 3.00 21.27 -9.18
CA LYS A 75 1.71 21.21 -9.89
C LYS A 75 1.30 19.79 -10.35
N SER A 76 2.23 18.82 -10.34
CA SER A 76 1.97 17.44 -10.74
C SER A 76 1.44 16.55 -9.61
N VAL A 77 1.42 17.02 -8.35
CA VAL A 77 0.92 16.24 -7.21
C VAL A 77 -0.54 15.83 -7.45
N MET A 78 -1.47 16.78 -7.56
CA MET A 78 -2.88 16.43 -7.73
C MET A 78 -3.16 15.57 -8.99
N PRO A 79 -2.61 15.90 -10.18
CA PRO A 79 -2.77 15.03 -11.34
C PRO A 79 -2.22 13.61 -11.16
N ASN A 80 -1.07 13.45 -10.50
CA ASN A 80 -0.48 12.14 -10.24
C ASN A 80 -1.31 11.32 -9.25
N PHE A 81 -1.82 11.96 -8.20
CA PHE A 81 -2.76 11.33 -7.27
C PHE A 81 -4.02 10.84 -7.99
N ILE A 82 -4.67 11.70 -8.79
CA ILE A 82 -5.89 11.34 -9.54
C ILE A 82 -5.62 10.19 -10.52
N LYS A 83 -4.50 10.22 -11.23
CA LYS A 83 -4.09 9.11 -12.12
C LYS A 83 -3.91 7.81 -11.34
N GLY A 84 -3.19 7.86 -10.22
CA GLY A 84 -3.03 6.72 -9.34
C GLY A 84 -4.38 6.15 -8.90
N LEU A 85 -5.24 7.02 -8.37
CA LEU A 85 -6.60 6.68 -7.91
C LEU A 85 -7.41 5.99 -9.00
N ALA A 86 -7.45 6.56 -10.21
CA ALA A 86 -8.16 5.99 -11.33
C ALA A 86 -7.62 4.60 -11.71
N VAL A 87 -6.30 4.42 -11.79
CA VAL A 87 -5.69 3.10 -12.06
C VAL A 87 -6.01 2.10 -10.94
N GLY A 88 -5.97 2.53 -9.68
CA GLY A 88 -6.27 1.67 -8.53
C GLY A 88 -7.71 1.17 -8.55
N VAL A 89 -8.65 2.08 -8.80
CA VAL A 89 -10.07 1.75 -8.96
C VAL A 89 -10.27 0.75 -10.11
N VAL A 90 -9.71 1.03 -11.30
CA VAL A 90 -9.88 0.16 -12.46
C VAL A 90 -9.31 -1.23 -12.19
N ILE A 91 -8.12 -1.34 -11.62
CA ILE A 91 -7.50 -2.64 -11.32
C ILE A 91 -8.34 -3.41 -10.29
N ALA A 92 -8.77 -2.77 -9.20
CA ALA A 92 -9.59 -3.44 -8.20
C ALA A 92 -10.95 -3.88 -8.76
N VAL A 93 -11.60 -3.05 -9.59
CA VAL A 93 -12.87 -3.41 -10.26
C VAL A 93 -12.67 -4.61 -11.17
N VAL A 94 -11.58 -4.66 -11.95
CA VAL A 94 -11.29 -5.81 -12.81
C VAL A 94 -11.04 -7.07 -11.99
N MET A 95 -10.26 -6.99 -10.92
CA MET A 95 -9.97 -8.14 -10.06
C MET A 95 -11.24 -8.67 -9.39
N ILE A 96 -11.96 -7.81 -8.66
CA ILE A 96 -13.17 -8.21 -7.93
C ILE A 96 -14.26 -8.63 -8.91
N GLY A 97 -14.45 -7.89 -10.01
CA GLY A 97 -15.41 -8.25 -11.05
C GLY A 97 -15.11 -9.60 -11.68
N SER A 98 -13.83 -9.90 -11.96
CA SER A 98 -13.44 -11.23 -12.46
C SER A 98 -13.70 -12.33 -11.44
N GLN A 99 -13.40 -12.09 -10.16
CA GLN A 99 -13.66 -13.06 -9.10
C GLN A 99 -15.16 -13.33 -8.95
N ILE A 100 -15.99 -12.28 -9.01
CA ILE A 100 -17.46 -12.44 -8.98
C ILE A 100 -17.93 -13.27 -10.16
N TRP A 101 -17.46 -12.94 -11.36
CA TRP A 101 -17.88 -13.59 -12.60
C TRP A 101 -17.48 -15.07 -12.66
N PHE A 102 -16.27 -15.41 -12.25
CA PHE A 102 -15.73 -16.77 -12.38
C PHE A 102 -15.98 -17.68 -11.16
N SER A 103 -16.35 -17.12 -10.01
CA SER A 103 -16.57 -17.88 -8.77
C SER A 103 -18.05 -18.05 -8.37
N ASN A 104 -18.99 -17.71 -9.26
CA ASN A 104 -20.44 -17.79 -8.98
C ASN A 104 -20.87 -17.01 -7.72
N LEU A 105 -20.23 -15.85 -7.51
CA LEU A 105 -20.59 -14.93 -6.44
C LEU A 105 -21.67 -13.97 -6.94
N THR A 106 -22.42 -13.42 -6.00
CA THR A 106 -23.44 -12.41 -6.22
C THR A 106 -23.12 -11.16 -5.44
N MET A 107 -23.66 -10.03 -5.90
CA MET A 107 -23.52 -8.75 -5.23
C MET A 107 -24.88 -8.23 -4.79
N THR A 108 -25.01 -7.91 -3.51
CA THR A 108 -26.22 -7.31 -2.94
C THR A 108 -25.90 -5.90 -2.43
N PHE A 109 -26.67 -4.91 -2.86
CA PHE A 109 -26.47 -3.52 -2.45
C PHE A 109 -27.08 -3.22 -1.08
N ASN A 110 -26.29 -2.60 -0.21
CA ASN A 110 -26.68 -2.23 1.14
C ASN A 110 -26.98 -0.72 1.23
N GLN A 111 -28.20 -0.31 0.85
CA GLN A 111 -28.63 1.10 0.86
C GLN A 111 -28.40 1.77 2.22
N GLN A 112 -28.61 1.05 3.32
CA GLN A 112 -28.46 1.58 4.69
C GLN A 112 -27.01 1.97 5.04
N ASN A 113 -26.03 1.40 4.34
CA ASN A 113 -24.61 1.63 4.62
C ASN A 113 -24.03 2.86 3.90
N VAL A 114 -24.75 3.46 2.94
CA VAL A 114 -24.22 4.54 2.08
C VAL A 114 -23.65 5.70 2.88
N SER A 115 -24.40 6.24 3.85
CA SER A 115 -23.96 7.39 4.65
C SER A 115 -22.72 7.05 5.49
N SER A 116 -22.73 5.91 6.17
CA SER A 116 -21.61 5.46 7.01
C SER A 116 -20.37 5.17 6.18
N PHE A 117 -20.54 4.56 5.00
CA PHE A 117 -19.46 4.33 4.04
C PHE A 117 -18.84 5.64 3.57
N MET A 118 -19.64 6.62 3.14
CA MET A 118 -19.15 7.92 2.65
C MET A 118 -18.33 8.68 3.68
N ILE A 119 -18.68 8.58 4.97
CA ILE A 119 -17.86 9.11 6.04
C ILE A 119 -16.58 8.27 6.11
N MET A 120 -16.72 6.99 6.46
CA MET A 120 -15.60 6.11 6.85
C MET A 120 -14.54 5.91 5.76
N VAL A 121 -14.92 5.92 4.49
CA VAL A 121 -14.00 5.76 3.37
C VAL A 121 -12.93 6.85 3.31
N LEU A 122 -13.19 8.03 3.89
CA LEU A 122 -12.24 9.13 3.93
C LEU A 122 -10.97 8.83 4.73
N CYS A 123 -11.02 7.89 5.68
CA CYS A 123 -9.83 7.53 6.45
C CYS A 123 -8.84 6.65 5.66
N ILE A 124 -9.26 6.09 4.52
CA ILE A 124 -8.36 5.36 3.60
C ILE A 124 -7.22 6.27 3.14
N LEU A 125 -7.47 7.56 2.94
CA LEU A 125 -6.46 8.49 2.45
C LEU A 125 -5.28 8.64 3.44
N PRO A 126 -5.48 9.04 4.72
CA PRO A 126 -4.36 9.12 5.66
C PRO A 126 -3.70 7.76 5.93
N LEU A 127 -4.45 6.65 5.89
CA LEU A 127 -3.89 5.29 6.01
C LEU A 127 -2.95 4.94 4.85
N ALA A 128 -3.39 5.15 3.60
CA ALA A 128 -2.54 4.96 2.43
C ALA A 128 -1.34 5.92 2.46
N PHE A 129 -1.56 7.17 2.85
CA PHE A 129 -0.52 8.19 2.87
C PHE A 129 0.62 7.87 3.85
N MET A 130 0.33 7.47 5.10
CA MET A 130 1.36 7.14 6.08
C MET A 130 2.25 5.97 5.61
N GLU A 131 1.67 5.00 4.93
CA GLU A 131 2.36 3.82 4.41
C GLU A 131 3.25 4.21 3.23
N GLU A 132 2.73 4.90 2.23
CA GLU A 132 3.53 5.34 1.09
C GLU A 132 4.63 6.33 1.50
N LEU A 133 4.34 7.18 2.48
CA LEU A 133 5.34 8.07 3.07
C LEU A 133 6.46 7.26 3.72
N THR A 134 6.16 6.23 4.48
CA THR A 134 7.18 5.40 5.15
C THR A 134 8.01 4.60 4.16
N PHE A 135 7.34 3.91 3.23
CA PHE A 135 7.97 2.86 2.42
C PHE A 135 8.44 3.32 1.05
N LYS A 136 7.83 4.35 0.45
CA LYS A 136 8.09 4.79 -0.94
C LYS A 136 8.67 6.19 -1.08
N SER A 137 8.98 6.86 0.04
CA SER A 137 9.66 8.15 0.03
C SER A 137 11.19 8.03 0.08
N TYR A 138 11.84 8.64 1.06
CA TYR A 138 13.28 8.78 1.20
C TYR A 138 14.04 7.45 1.11
N ALA A 139 13.63 6.44 1.89
CA ALA A 139 14.29 5.12 1.92
C ALA A 139 14.31 4.45 0.55
N PHE A 140 13.16 4.43 -0.13
CA PHE A 140 13.01 3.78 -1.43
C PHE A 140 13.88 4.42 -2.50
N PHE A 141 13.81 5.74 -2.67
CA PHE A 141 14.62 6.43 -3.66
C PHE A 141 16.12 6.37 -3.34
N LYS A 142 16.48 6.30 -2.05
CA LYS A 142 17.87 6.11 -1.66
C LYS A 142 18.38 4.72 -2.03
N LEU A 143 17.58 3.67 -1.83
CA LEU A 143 17.90 2.33 -2.29
C LEU A 143 17.97 2.26 -3.81
N GLU A 144 17.02 2.85 -4.52
CA GLU A 144 16.95 2.84 -5.97
C GLU A 144 18.21 3.49 -6.57
N LYS A 145 18.62 4.64 -6.06
CA LYS A 145 19.82 5.34 -6.53
C LYS A 145 21.11 4.54 -6.31
N GLU A 146 21.23 3.84 -5.19
CA GLU A 146 22.48 3.17 -4.77
C GLU A 146 22.57 1.72 -5.27
N TYR A 147 21.43 1.06 -5.43
CA TYR A 147 21.33 -0.38 -5.71
C TYR A 147 20.46 -0.73 -6.92
N GLY A 148 19.79 0.24 -7.53
CA GLY A 148 18.87 0.05 -8.64
C GLY A 148 17.46 -0.37 -8.21
N ILE A 149 16.54 -0.27 -9.17
CA ILE A 149 15.11 -0.52 -8.99
C ILE A 149 14.78 -1.88 -8.36
N TRP A 150 15.45 -2.96 -8.78
CA TRP A 150 15.15 -4.31 -8.28
C TRP A 150 15.40 -4.46 -6.79
N ASN A 151 16.55 -3.98 -6.33
CA ASN A 151 16.90 -4.05 -4.92
C ASN A 151 15.99 -3.16 -4.07
N ALA A 152 15.63 -1.97 -4.56
CA ALA A 152 14.66 -1.10 -3.88
C ALA A 152 13.28 -1.76 -3.77
N GLN A 153 12.79 -2.38 -4.84
CA GLN A 153 11.50 -3.06 -4.89
C GLN A 153 11.46 -4.26 -3.95
N ILE A 154 12.44 -5.17 -4.04
CA ILE A 154 12.47 -6.39 -3.22
C ILE A 154 12.58 -6.04 -1.73
N VAL A 155 13.52 -5.16 -1.35
CA VAL A 155 13.72 -4.80 0.05
C VAL A 155 12.47 -4.12 0.61
N THR A 156 11.90 -3.13 -0.09
CA THR A 156 10.73 -2.42 0.44
C THR A 156 9.44 -3.25 0.38
N SER A 157 9.32 -4.20 -0.54
CA SER A 157 8.20 -5.16 -0.56
C SER A 157 8.24 -6.10 0.64
N ILE A 158 9.41 -6.66 0.95
CA ILE A 158 9.60 -7.52 2.14
C ILE A 158 9.28 -6.73 3.42
N LEU A 159 9.83 -5.52 3.56
CA LEU A 159 9.59 -4.70 4.75
C LEU A 159 8.11 -4.30 4.89
N PHE A 160 7.42 -4.06 3.78
CA PHE A 160 6.00 -3.72 3.79
C PHE A 160 5.10 -4.90 4.16
N ALA A 161 5.42 -6.11 3.67
CA ALA A 161 4.75 -7.33 4.09
C ALA A 161 5.00 -7.62 5.59
N LEU A 162 6.24 -7.49 6.06
CA LEU A 162 6.57 -7.69 7.48
C LEU A 162 5.86 -6.68 8.39
N TYR A 163 5.68 -5.43 7.95
CA TYR A 163 4.87 -4.45 8.68
C TYR A 163 3.43 -4.96 8.92
N HIS A 164 2.81 -5.60 7.92
CA HIS A 164 1.48 -6.19 8.07
C HIS A 164 1.47 -7.42 8.97
N VAL A 165 2.52 -8.25 8.93
CA VAL A 165 2.69 -9.39 9.86
C VAL A 165 2.76 -8.89 11.31
N VAL A 166 3.53 -7.83 11.57
CA VAL A 166 3.55 -7.18 12.90
C VAL A 166 2.18 -6.62 13.28
N GLY A 167 1.39 -6.16 12.30
CA GLY A 167 -0.01 -5.76 12.46
C GLY A 167 -1.01 -6.91 12.63
N GLY A 168 -0.54 -8.16 12.74
CA GLY A 168 -1.38 -9.34 13.03
C GLY A 168 -1.83 -10.14 11.80
N TRP A 169 -1.37 -9.80 10.59
CA TRP A 169 -1.74 -10.54 9.38
C TRP A 169 -0.98 -11.87 9.31
N SER A 170 -1.60 -12.89 8.72
CA SER A 170 -0.88 -14.13 8.39
C SER A 170 0.27 -13.83 7.43
N ILE A 171 1.36 -14.60 7.51
CA ILE A 171 2.51 -14.47 6.60
C ILE A 171 2.04 -14.58 5.15
N THR A 172 1.22 -15.57 4.84
CA THR A 172 0.69 -15.80 3.50
C THR A 172 -0.09 -14.59 2.99
N SER A 173 -1.05 -14.08 3.76
CA SER A 173 -1.86 -12.91 3.38
C SER A 173 -1.02 -11.65 3.21
N ALA A 174 -0.05 -11.41 4.10
CA ALA A 174 0.81 -10.24 4.06
C ALA A 174 1.74 -10.24 2.83
N PHE A 175 2.32 -11.39 2.47
CA PHE A 175 3.23 -11.49 1.33
C PHE A 175 2.53 -11.60 -0.01
N LEU A 176 1.40 -12.32 -0.10
CA LEU A 176 0.63 -12.44 -1.35
C LEU A 176 -0.28 -11.24 -1.64
N GLY A 177 -0.72 -10.52 -0.61
CA GLY A 177 -1.46 -9.27 -0.76
C GLY A 177 -0.51 -8.06 -0.76
N PRO A 178 -0.36 -7.33 0.37
CA PRO A 178 0.43 -6.10 0.45
C PRO A 178 1.85 -6.23 -0.12
N GLY A 179 2.54 -7.34 0.11
CA GLY A 179 3.89 -7.61 -0.41
C GLY A 179 3.97 -7.56 -1.94
N VAL A 180 3.04 -8.21 -2.64
CA VAL A 180 2.96 -8.15 -4.12
C VAL A 180 2.65 -6.73 -4.59
N TRP A 181 1.64 -6.08 -3.99
CA TRP A 181 1.22 -4.72 -4.37
C TRP A 181 2.29 -3.66 -4.09
N ALA A 182 3.20 -3.89 -3.14
CA ALA A 182 4.34 -3.02 -2.89
C ALA A 182 5.24 -2.83 -4.13
N LEU A 183 5.26 -3.79 -5.06
CA LEU A 183 5.94 -3.64 -6.35
C LEU A 183 5.27 -2.59 -7.23
N ALA A 184 3.93 -2.59 -7.29
CA ALA A 184 3.14 -1.60 -8.00
C ALA A 184 3.37 -0.20 -7.40
N PHE A 185 3.30 -0.08 -6.07
CA PHE A 185 3.54 1.17 -5.34
C PHE A 185 4.94 1.72 -5.64
N GLY A 186 5.98 0.87 -5.60
CA GLY A 186 7.33 1.29 -5.93
C GLY A 186 7.48 1.73 -7.39
N LEU A 187 6.83 1.05 -8.34
CA LEU A 187 6.91 1.41 -9.75
C LEU A 187 6.23 2.75 -10.02
N MET A 188 5.07 2.98 -9.41
CA MET A 188 4.36 4.27 -9.48
C MET A 188 5.13 5.40 -8.80
N ALA A 189 5.84 5.11 -7.71
CA ALA A 189 6.72 6.08 -7.07
C ALA A 189 7.80 6.57 -8.05
N ILE A 190 8.45 5.64 -8.76
CA ILE A 190 9.50 5.98 -9.74
C ILE A 190 8.92 6.72 -10.95
N ILE A 191 7.81 6.23 -11.51
CA ILE A 191 7.16 6.84 -12.69
C ILE A 191 6.75 8.29 -12.40
N SER A 192 6.18 8.55 -11.22
CA SER A 192 5.71 9.87 -10.83
C SER A 192 6.76 10.76 -10.16
N GLY A 193 7.91 10.19 -9.78
CA GLY A 193 8.99 10.89 -9.09
C GLY A 193 8.64 11.29 -7.64
N GLY A 194 7.69 10.61 -7.00
CA GLY A 194 7.24 10.91 -5.64
C GLY A 194 6.12 9.97 -5.18
N ILE A 195 5.56 10.21 -3.99
CA ILE A 195 4.56 9.31 -3.39
C ILE A 195 3.11 9.58 -3.82
N SER A 196 2.86 10.68 -4.54
CA SER A 196 1.49 11.10 -4.83
C SER A 196 0.70 10.10 -5.68
N MET A 197 1.32 9.54 -6.73
CA MET A 197 0.70 8.50 -7.56
C MET A 197 0.48 7.18 -6.79
N PRO A 198 1.47 6.61 -6.08
CA PRO A 198 1.22 5.40 -5.31
C PRO A 198 0.21 5.62 -4.18
N THR A 199 0.16 6.78 -3.52
CA THR A 199 -0.90 7.07 -2.52
C THR A 199 -2.27 7.04 -3.16
N GLY A 200 -2.46 7.69 -4.32
CA GLY A 200 -3.72 7.64 -5.05
C GLY A 200 -4.10 6.22 -5.44
N PHE A 201 -3.15 5.46 -5.99
CA PHE A 201 -3.35 4.08 -6.39
C PHE A 201 -3.74 3.17 -5.23
N HIS A 202 -3.03 3.28 -4.11
CA HIS A 202 -3.35 2.57 -2.88
C HIS A 202 -4.75 2.96 -2.37
N SER A 203 -5.08 4.25 -2.33
CA SER A 203 -6.43 4.70 -1.98
C SER A 203 -7.51 4.14 -2.90
N GLY A 204 -7.24 4.05 -4.21
CA GLY A 204 -8.19 3.52 -5.20
C GLY A 204 -8.45 2.03 -5.05
N LEU A 205 -7.40 1.24 -4.80
CA LEU A 205 -7.54 -0.18 -4.48
C LEU A 205 -8.38 -0.36 -3.21
N ASN A 206 -8.00 0.32 -2.13
CA ASN A 206 -8.68 0.20 -0.85
C ASN A 206 -10.12 0.72 -0.87
N LEU A 207 -10.43 1.73 -1.70
CA LEU A 207 -11.78 2.24 -1.90
C LEU A 207 -12.72 1.14 -2.41
N ILE A 208 -12.30 0.41 -3.44
CA ILE A 208 -13.11 -0.66 -4.03
C ILE A 208 -13.18 -1.86 -3.09
N LEU A 209 -12.06 -2.25 -2.47
CA LEU A 209 -12.02 -3.30 -1.44
C LEU A 209 -12.97 -2.98 -0.27
N ALA A 210 -12.99 -1.73 0.21
CA ALA A 210 -13.93 -1.29 1.22
C ALA A 210 -15.38 -1.35 0.74
N ALA A 211 -15.64 -0.94 -0.51
CA ALA A 211 -16.98 -0.94 -1.07
C ALA A 211 -17.59 -2.34 -1.13
N VAL A 212 -16.76 -3.39 -1.26
CA VAL A 212 -17.18 -4.80 -1.31
C VAL A 212 -16.97 -5.57 0.00
N GLY A 213 -16.62 -4.88 1.09
CA GLY A 213 -16.58 -5.47 2.44
C GLY A 213 -15.25 -6.09 2.88
N ASP A 214 -14.16 -5.88 2.15
CA ASP A 214 -12.82 -6.36 2.54
C ASP A 214 -12.19 -5.54 3.70
N LYS A 215 -12.87 -4.46 4.13
CA LYS A 215 -12.48 -3.67 5.29
C LYS A 215 -13.55 -3.79 6.37
N GLU A 216 -13.36 -4.71 7.31
CA GLU A 216 -14.33 -5.02 8.39
C GLU A 216 -14.82 -3.79 9.18
N TRP A 217 -14.00 -2.73 9.24
CA TRP A 217 -14.30 -1.49 9.97
C TRP A 217 -14.98 -0.40 9.12
N ILE A 218 -15.25 -0.66 7.83
CA ILE A 218 -16.07 0.19 6.95
C ILE A 218 -17.33 -0.59 6.58
N PRO A 219 -18.54 -0.06 6.84
CA PRO A 219 -19.77 -0.67 6.35
C PRO A 219 -19.78 -0.79 4.83
N ALA A 220 -19.84 -2.01 4.30
CA ALA A 220 -19.77 -2.28 2.86
C ALA A 220 -20.98 -1.72 2.10
N LEU A 221 -20.75 -1.17 0.90
CA LEU A 221 -21.84 -0.81 -0.02
C LEU A 221 -22.43 -2.05 -0.69
N TRP A 222 -21.59 -3.04 -0.98
CA TRP A 222 -21.96 -4.29 -1.62
C TRP A 222 -21.50 -5.45 -0.76
N THR A 223 -22.40 -6.39 -0.49
CA THR A 223 -22.03 -7.70 0.05
C THR A 223 -21.74 -8.62 -1.13
N VAL A 224 -20.55 -9.19 -1.18
CA VAL A 224 -20.16 -10.21 -2.15
C VAL A 224 -20.23 -11.57 -1.48
N ASP A 225 -21.15 -12.43 -1.90
CA ASP A 225 -21.33 -13.77 -1.34
C ASP A 225 -21.92 -14.75 -2.36
N PHE A 226 -21.86 -16.04 -2.06
CA PHE A 226 -22.51 -17.07 -2.87
C PHE A 226 -24.03 -16.93 -2.83
N ALA A 227 -24.68 -17.12 -3.98
CA ALA A 227 -26.14 -17.00 -4.09
C ALA A 227 -26.91 -18.04 -3.24
N ASN A 228 -26.30 -19.19 -3.00
CA ASN A 228 -26.81 -20.32 -2.26
C ASN A 228 -25.70 -20.84 -1.34
N PRO A 229 -26.01 -21.64 -0.31
CA PRO A 229 -24.98 -22.30 0.50
C PRO A 229 -23.94 -22.99 -0.40
N PRO A 230 -22.67 -22.55 -0.36
CA PRO A 230 -21.68 -23.04 -1.30
C PRO A 230 -21.25 -24.47 -0.94
N THR A 231 -20.92 -25.26 -1.96
CA THR A 231 -20.21 -26.52 -1.74
C THR A 231 -18.75 -26.25 -1.38
N GLU A 232 -18.07 -27.21 -0.75
CA GLU A 232 -16.63 -27.10 -0.47
C GLU A 232 -15.80 -26.87 -1.74
N GLU A 233 -16.21 -27.49 -2.85
CA GLU A 233 -15.58 -27.31 -4.16
C GLU A 233 -15.71 -25.87 -4.66
N MET A 234 -16.86 -25.23 -4.47
CA MET A 234 -17.07 -23.82 -4.84
C MET A 234 -16.19 -22.88 -4.00
N ILE A 235 -16.10 -23.12 -2.69
CA ILE A 235 -15.22 -22.36 -1.80
C ILE A 235 -13.77 -22.50 -2.23
N GLN A 236 -13.32 -23.72 -2.49
CA GLN A 236 -11.95 -24.00 -2.90
C GLN A 236 -11.64 -23.40 -4.28
N SER A 237 -12.56 -23.49 -5.23
CA SER A 237 -12.42 -22.88 -6.56
C SER A 237 -12.27 -21.36 -6.47
N ASN A 238 -13.12 -20.69 -5.68
CA ASN A 238 -13.03 -19.25 -5.45
C ASN A 238 -11.69 -18.85 -4.82
N SER A 239 -11.23 -19.60 -3.82
CA SER A 239 -9.93 -19.39 -3.18
C SER A 239 -8.76 -19.56 -4.16
N ASN A 240 -8.80 -20.62 -4.97
CA ASN A 240 -7.80 -20.88 -6.02
C ASN A 240 -7.78 -19.77 -7.07
N PHE A 241 -8.95 -19.26 -7.46
CA PHE A 241 -9.06 -18.14 -8.40
C PHE A 241 -8.44 -16.86 -7.81
N GLY A 242 -8.75 -16.52 -6.56
CA GLY A 242 -8.14 -15.40 -5.85
C GLY A 242 -6.62 -15.51 -5.77
N LEU A 243 -6.10 -16.72 -5.45
CA LEU A 243 -4.66 -16.99 -5.44
C LEU A 243 -4.04 -16.82 -6.84
N ALA A 244 -4.69 -17.36 -7.88
CA ALA A 244 -4.24 -17.21 -9.26
C ALA A 244 -4.17 -15.74 -9.68
N LEU A 245 -5.14 -14.90 -9.30
CA LEU A 245 -5.11 -13.46 -9.55
C LEU A 245 -3.90 -12.78 -8.88
N GLN A 246 -3.54 -13.15 -7.64
CA GLN A 246 -2.36 -12.59 -6.98
C GLN A 246 -1.06 -13.02 -7.66
N LEU A 247 -0.96 -14.29 -8.09
CA LEU A 247 0.22 -14.80 -8.82
C LEU A 247 0.35 -14.13 -10.20
N ILE A 248 -0.75 -13.95 -10.93
CA ILE A 248 -0.76 -13.22 -12.20
C ILE A 248 -0.32 -11.77 -11.97
N SER A 249 -0.85 -11.11 -10.93
CA SER A 249 -0.47 -9.74 -10.57
C SER A 249 1.02 -9.64 -10.27
N LEU A 250 1.58 -10.59 -9.51
CA LEU A 250 3.01 -10.66 -9.25
C LEU A 250 3.83 -10.78 -10.55
N LEU A 251 3.45 -11.68 -11.46
CA LEU A 251 4.14 -11.86 -12.75
C LEU A 251 4.08 -10.59 -13.60
N VAL A 252 2.91 -9.94 -13.67
CA VAL A 252 2.72 -8.68 -14.40
C VAL A 252 3.58 -7.57 -13.81
N LEU A 253 3.68 -7.47 -12.47
CA LEU A 253 4.48 -6.44 -11.79
C LEU A 253 5.98 -6.68 -11.93
N ILE A 254 6.43 -7.94 -11.90
CA ILE A 254 7.82 -8.32 -12.22
C ILE A 254 8.14 -7.93 -13.66
N LEU A 255 7.29 -8.30 -14.62
CA LEU A 255 7.49 -7.99 -16.04
C LEU A 255 7.49 -6.46 -16.27
N SER A 256 6.55 -5.74 -15.67
CA SER A 256 6.45 -4.28 -15.76
C SER A 256 7.70 -3.60 -15.20
N THR A 257 8.20 -4.06 -14.05
CA THR A 257 9.46 -3.60 -13.45
C THR A 257 10.64 -3.89 -14.36
N TRP A 258 10.69 -5.07 -14.96
CA TRP A 258 11.74 -5.45 -15.91
C TRP A 258 11.76 -4.55 -17.15
N ILE A 259 10.62 -4.39 -17.83
CA ILE A 259 10.47 -3.54 -19.02
C ILE A 259 10.89 -2.11 -18.68
N TYR A 260 10.40 -1.57 -17.56
CA TYR A 260 10.74 -0.22 -17.13
C TYR A 260 12.24 -0.07 -16.84
N SER A 261 12.86 -1.04 -16.17
CA SER A 261 14.30 -1.05 -15.88
C SER A 261 15.17 -1.06 -17.14
N LYS A 262 14.68 -1.64 -18.24
CA LYS A 262 15.37 -1.64 -19.54
C LYS A 262 15.25 -0.27 -20.20
N ARG A 263 14.05 0.33 -20.20
CA ARG A 263 13.81 1.67 -20.77
C ARG A 263 14.68 2.75 -20.12
N ILE A 264 14.86 2.74 -18.79
CA ILE A 264 15.74 3.71 -18.11
C ILE A 264 17.20 3.54 -18.54
N ARG A 265 17.69 2.29 -18.62
CA ARG A 265 19.09 2.02 -19.00
C ARG A 265 19.44 2.50 -20.41
N HIS A 266 18.48 2.55 -21.32
CA HIS A 266 18.66 3.09 -22.67
C HIS A 266 18.65 4.62 -22.75
N ARG A 267 18.19 5.34 -21.71
CA ARG A 267 18.21 6.82 -21.68
C ARG A 267 19.50 7.42 -21.09
N ILE A 268 20.35 6.59 -20.49
CA ILE A 268 21.58 7.01 -19.80
C ILE A 268 22.83 6.67 -20.64
N LYS A 269 22.66 5.91 -21.73
CA LYS A 269 23.69 5.68 -22.76
C LYS A 269 23.47 6.63 -23.93
#